data_AF-A0A485C266-F1
#
_entry.id   AF-A0A485C266-F1
#
_cell.length_a   1.000
_cell.length_b   1.000
_cell.length_c   1.000
_cell.angle_alpha   90.00
_cell.angle_beta   90.00
_cell.angle_gamma   90.00
#
_symmetry.space_group_name_H-M   'P 1'
#
loop_
_entity.id
_entity.type
_entity.pdbx_description
1 polymer ?
#
loop_
_entity_poly.entity_id
_entity_poly.type
_entity_poly.pdbx_seq_one_letter_code
_entity_poly.pdbx_strand_id
1 'polypeptide(L)' 'MVSFTHLRIARPVTRLAHAFRMYAEGLGLQKIADFSDHDGFSGVMLAVKIYPGISN' A
#
# COMPACT_ATOMS: atom_id res chain seq x y z
N MET A 1 -18.81 17.32 -6.69
CA MET A 1 -17.57 16.65 -6.24
C MET A 1 -17.99 15.50 -5.36
N VAL A 2 -17.75 14.26 -5.79
CA VAL A 2 -18.09 13.07 -4.99
C VAL A 2 -16.83 12.70 -4.22
N SER A 3 -16.86 12.85 -2.89
CA SER A 3 -15.77 12.40 -2.02
C SER A 3 -15.93 10.90 -1.77
N PHE A 4 -14.94 10.11 -2.16
CA PHE A 4 -14.91 8.69 -1.83
C PHE A 4 -14.17 8.46 -0.51
N THR A 5 -14.81 7.80 0.44
CA THR A 5 -14.14 7.36 1.66
C THR A 5 -13.08 6.32 1.31
N HIS A 6 -11.83 6.60 1.66
CA HIS A 6 -10.71 5.69 1.43
C HIS A 6 -10.51 4.73 2.61
N LEU A 7 -10.51 3.43 2.34
CA LEU A 7 -10.22 2.38 3.32
C LEU A 7 -8.82 1.81 3.06
N ARG A 8 -8.01 1.70 4.11
CA ARG A 8 -6.72 0.99 4.10
C ARG A 8 -6.79 -0.24 5.01
N ILE A 9 -6.28 -1.37 4.54
CA ILE A 9 -6.22 -2.62 5.31
C ILE A 9 -4.74 -2.90 5.66
N ALA A 10 -4.41 -2.85 6.95
CA ALA A 10 -3.08 -3.19 7.43
C ALA A 10 -2.97 -4.68 7.75
N ARG A 11 -1.94 -5.35 7.24
CA ARG A 11 -1.62 -6.75 7.53
C ARG A 11 -0.23 -6.85 8.17
N PRO A 12 -0.10 -7.32 9.42
CA PRO A 12 1.21 -7.59 10.02
C PRO A 12 1.98 -8.67 9.24
N VAL A 13 3.27 -8.47 9.05
CA VAL A 13 4.16 -9.42 8.36
C VAL A 13 5.51 -9.49 9.06
N THR A 14 6.13 -10.67 9.07
CA THR A 14 7.47 -10.88 9.65
C THR A 14 8.61 -10.57 8.68
N ARG A 15 8.33 -10.61 7.36
CA ARG A 15 9.30 -10.37 6.28
C ARG A 15 8.76 -9.32 5.31
N LEU A 16 8.91 -8.04 5.67
CA LEU A 16 8.33 -6.91 4.92
C LEU A 16 8.71 -6.91 3.44
N ALA A 17 10.00 -7.05 3.12
CA ALA A 17 10.49 -7.06 1.74
C ALA A 17 9.92 -8.22 0.90
N HIS A 18 9.73 -9.39 1.51
CA HIS A 18 9.14 -10.54 0.82
C HIS A 18 7.66 -10.33 0.55
N ALA A 19 6.90 -9.86 1.55
CA ALA A 19 5.49 -9.54 1.39
C ALA A 19 5.28 -8.46 0.31
N PHE A 20 6.11 -7.40 0.32
CA PHE A 20 6.11 -6.38 -0.70
C PHE A 20 6.22 -6.97 -2.12
N ARG A 21 7.22 -7.83 -2.37
CA ARG A 21 7.42 -8.47 -3.68
C ARG A 21 6.23 -9.34 -4.07
N MET A 22 5.70 -10.14 -3.15
CA MET A 22 4.51 -10.95 -3.44
C MET A 22 3.32 -10.10 -3.91
N TYR A 23 3.06 -8.98 -3.24
CA TYR A 23 1.94 -8.11 -3.59
C TYR A 23 2.22 -7.24 -4.83
N ALA A 24 3.45 -6.74 -4.98
CA ALA A 24 3.82 -5.89 -6.12
C ALA A 24 3.95 -6.70 -7.41
N GLU A 25 4.69 -7.81 -7.37
CA GLU A 25 4.94 -8.66 -8.54
C GLU A 25 3.76 -9.62 -8.79
N GLY A 26 3.19 -10.20 -7.73
CA GLY A 26 2.12 -11.20 -7.85
C GLY A 26 0.73 -10.63 -8.13
N LEU A 27 0.43 -9.42 -7.64
CA LEU A 27 -0.88 -8.76 -7.85
C LEU A 27 -0.77 -7.46 -8.68
N GLY A 28 0.42 -7.06 -9.11
CA GLY A 28 0.62 -5.83 -9.89
C GLY A 28 0.41 -4.53 -9.10
N LEU A 29 0.51 -4.57 -7.77
CA LEU A 29 0.33 -3.36 -6.95
C LEU A 29 1.58 -2.46 -6.98
N GLN A 30 1.38 -1.16 -6.82
CA GLN A 30 2.47 -0.17 -6.80
C GLN A 30 2.70 0.37 -5.39
N LYS A 31 3.97 0.58 -5.04
CA LYS A 31 4.35 1.31 -3.82
C LYS A 31 3.86 2.74 -3.92
N ILE A 32 3.05 3.16 -2.95
CA ILE A 32 2.54 4.53 -2.87
C ILE A 32 3.07 5.29 -1.65
N ALA A 33 3.53 4.59 -0.62
CA ALA A 33 4.19 5.18 0.54
C ALA A 33 4.96 4.10 1.33
N ASP A 34 5.83 4.54 2.23
CA ASP A 34 6.50 3.73 3.23
C ASP A 34 6.91 4.54 4.43
N PHE A 35 7.23 3.82 5.51
CA PHE A 35 7.86 4.34 6.70
C PHE A 35 8.82 3.30 7.27
N SER A 36 9.82 3.77 8.01
CA SER A 36 10.84 2.95 8.64
C SER A 36 11.02 3.36 10.10
N ASP A 37 11.23 2.39 10.97
CA ASP A 37 11.47 2.54 12.42
C ASP A 37 10.53 3.53 13.13
N HIS A 38 9.23 3.46 12.79
CA HIS A 38 8.19 4.25 13.43
C HIS A 38 7.58 3.44 14.56
N ASP A 39 7.94 3.78 15.80
CA ASP A 39 7.48 3.11 17.03
C ASP A 39 7.77 1.60 17.02
N GLY A 40 8.96 1.23 16.53
CA GLY A 40 9.38 -0.18 16.40
C GLY A 40 8.82 -0.92 15.20
N PHE A 41 8.10 -0.23 14.29
CA PHE A 41 7.55 -0.83 13.07
C PHE A 41 8.10 -0.20 11.79
N SER A 42 8.16 -1.01 10.73
CA SER A 42 8.38 -0.55 9.36
C SER A 42 7.24 -1.06 8.48
N GLY A 43 6.85 -0.28 7.47
CA GLY A 43 5.72 -0.63 6.63
C GLY A 43 5.79 -0.04 5.24
N VAL A 44 5.14 -0.72 4.31
CA VAL A 44 4.99 -0.29 2.92
C VAL A 44 3.49 -0.28 2.59
N MET A 45 3.06 0.73 1.86
CA MET A 45 1.68 0.87 1.40
C MET A 45 1.64 0.64 -0.10
N LEU A 46 0.72 -0.23 -0.51
CA LEU A 46 0.54 -0.66 -1.89
C LEU A 46 -0.87 -0.31 -2.37
N ALA A 47 -1.01 0.11 -3.61
CA ALA A 47 -2.31 0.32 -4.24
C ALA A 47 -2.29 -0.04 -5.73
N VAL A 48 -3.47 -0.31 -6.28
CA VAL A 48 -3.66 -0.32 -7.73
C VAL A 48 -3.55 1.12 -8.24
N LYS A 49 -2.95 1.31 -9.41
CA LYS A 49 -2.93 2.62 -10.07
C LYS A 49 -4.38 2.97 -10.41
N ILE A 50 -4.94 3.97 -9.72
CA ILE A 50 -6.30 4.41 -10.01
C ILE A 50 -6.26 5.19 -11.34
N TYR A 51 -7.11 4.79 -12.30
CA TYR A 51 -7.24 5.50 -13.57
C TYR A 51 -7.65 6.97 -13.31
N PRO A 52 -7.17 7.93 -14.10
CA PRO A 52 -7.30 9.38 -13.85
C PRO A 52 -8.73 9.95 -13.87
N GLY A 53 -9.77 9.12 -13.95
CA GLY A 53 -11.18 9.54 -13.91
C GLY A 53 -11.78 9.63 -12.50
N ILE A 54 -11.03 9.25 -11.46
CA ILE A 54 -11.44 9.36 -10.06
C ILE A 54 -10.34 10.12 -9.33
N SER A 55 -10.40 11.45 -9.38
CA SER A 55 -9.59 12.28 -8.50
C SER A 55 -10.16 12.18 -7.07
N ASN A 56 -9.25 12.26 -6.10
CA ASN A 56 -9.61 12.65 -4.74
C ASN A 56 -10.28 14.04 -4.74
#